data_AF-A0AAC9XLL0-F1
#
_entry.id   AF-A0AAC9XLL0-F1
#
_cell.length_a   1.000
_cell.length_b   1.000
_cell.length_c   1.000
_cell.angle_alpha   90.00
_cell.angle_beta   90.00
_cell.angle_gamma   90.00
#
_symmetry.space_group_name_H-M   'P 1'
#
loop_
_entity.id
_entity.type
_entity.pdbx_description
1 polymer ?
#
loop_
_entity_poly.entity_id
_entity_poly.type
_entity_poly.pdbx_seq_one_letter_code
_entity_poly.pdbx_strand_id
1 'polypeptide(L)'
;MNYTYSKDYLKVIVICHGKSEKDICDVIKAELKLNMKIISRDNGSTSIQITSLYDELDKHKLNNYDDFIKEYGDIIDYKNDEIISSFKIFIIMDTDDCTPDQKSEFINKSMFKDTNLRKYIVPIYNDKKLEDVFYKAKLIDIRKNTSK
;
A
#
# COMPACT_ATOMS: atom_id res chain seq x y z
N MET A 1 17.71 10.92 35.62
CA MET A 1 17.70 10.73 34.15
C MET A 1 16.23 10.68 33.75
N ASN A 2 15.69 11.77 33.21
CA ASN A 2 14.27 11.85 32.87
C ASN A 2 14.08 11.24 31.47
N TYR A 3 13.48 10.06 31.40
CA TYR A 3 13.04 9.48 30.13
C TYR A 3 11.74 10.16 29.73
N THR A 4 11.79 11.06 28.75
CA THR A 4 10.59 11.51 28.04
C THR A 4 10.17 10.38 27.12
N TYR A 5 9.11 9.67 27.46
CA TYR A 5 8.49 8.70 26.53
C TYR A 5 7.89 9.49 25.36
N SER A 6 8.66 9.66 24.28
CA SER A 6 8.09 10.00 22.97
C SER A 6 7.33 8.76 22.51
N LYS A 7 6.00 8.84 22.51
CA LYS A 7 5.18 7.84 21.84
C LYS A 7 5.27 8.10 20.33
N ASP A 8 6.39 7.74 19.73
CA ASP A 8 6.57 7.73 18.27
C ASP A 8 5.79 6.56 17.67
N TYR A 9 4.46 6.71 17.70
CA TYR A 9 3.57 5.77 17.01
C TYR A 9 3.83 5.81 15.52
N LEU A 10 3.76 4.64 14.89
CA LEU A 10 3.92 4.51 13.44
C LEU A 10 2.89 5.38 12.72
N LYS A 11 3.38 6.37 11.97
CA LYS A 11 2.61 7.20 11.04
C LYS A 11 2.53 6.48 9.71
N VAL A 12 1.32 6.44 9.14
CA VAL A 12 1.05 5.54 8.02
C VAL A 12 0.28 6.24 6.91
N ILE A 13 0.74 6.07 5.68
CA ILE A 13 -0.08 6.25 4.48
C ILE A 13 -0.36 4.86 3.91
N VAL A 14 -1.61 4.56 3.57
CA VAL A 14 -2.00 3.33 2.89
C VAL A 14 -2.66 3.66 1.56
N ILE A 15 -2.21 3.03 0.48
CA ILE A 15 -2.88 3.04 -0.83
C ILE A 15 -3.55 1.69 -1.00
N CYS A 16 -4.88 1.68 -1.12
CA CYS A 16 -5.70 0.48 -1.21
C CYS A 16 -6.10 0.21 -2.66
N HIS A 17 -5.97 -1.04 -3.10
CA HIS A 17 -6.44 -1.49 -4.42
C HIS A 17 -7.91 -1.17 -4.63
N GLY A 18 -8.78 -1.70 -3.78
CA GLY A 18 -10.23 -1.49 -3.89
C GLY A 18 -10.90 -1.40 -2.53
N LYS A 19 -12.20 -1.71 -2.53
CA LYS A 19 -13.08 -1.55 -1.37
C LYS A 19 -12.68 -2.46 -0.21
N SER A 20 -12.32 -3.71 -0.50
CA SER A 20 -11.97 -4.71 0.52
C SER A 20 -10.77 -4.26 1.36
N GLU A 21 -9.69 -3.82 0.72
CA GLU A 21 -8.49 -3.35 1.40
C GLU A 21 -8.79 -2.07 2.20
N LYS A 22 -9.57 -1.15 1.61
CA LYS A 22 -9.99 0.08 2.28
C LYS A 22 -10.77 -0.21 3.56
N ASP A 23 -11.74 -1.11 3.51
CA ASP A 23 -12.58 -1.44 4.66
C ASP A 23 -11.77 -2.08 5.80
N ILE A 24 -10.84 -2.97 5.46
CA ILE A 24 -9.89 -3.53 6.44
C ILE A 24 -9.08 -2.40 7.09
N CYS A 25 -8.53 -1.47 6.29
CA CYS A 25 -7.76 -0.35 6.81
C CYS A 25 -8.59 0.61 7.66
N ASP A 26 -9.85 0.87 7.30
CA ASP A 26 -10.76 1.72 8.08
C ASP A 26 -11.03 1.11 9.46
N VAL A 27 -11.27 -0.20 9.54
CA VAL A 27 -11.41 -0.92 10.82
C VAL A 27 -10.12 -0.85 11.64
N ILE A 28 -8.97 -1.15 11.04
CA ILE A 28 -7.66 -1.06 11.72
C ILE A 28 -7.42 0.35 12.27
N LYS A 29 -7.70 1.38 11.47
CA LYS A 29 -7.57 2.78 11.85
C LYS A 29 -8.46 3.12 13.05
N ALA A 30 -9.72 2.69 13.04
CA ALA A 30 -10.68 2.94 14.11
C ALA A 30 -10.30 2.24 15.42
N GLU A 31 -9.99 0.94 15.35
CA GLU A 31 -9.71 0.10 16.52
C GLU A 31 -8.37 0.45 17.18
N LEU A 32 -7.33 0.66 16.38
CA LEU A 32 -5.99 0.96 16.89
C LEU A 32 -5.74 2.45 17.11
N LYS A 33 -6.69 3.32 16.71
CA LYS A 33 -6.59 4.78 16.81
C LYS A 33 -5.30 5.34 16.22
N LEU A 34 -4.85 4.73 15.12
CA LEU A 34 -3.60 5.10 14.44
C LEU A 34 -3.77 6.37 13.62
N ASN A 35 -2.71 7.19 13.57
CA ASN A 35 -2.63 8.29 12.62
C ASN A 35 -2.32 7.72 11.21
N MET A 36 -3.38 7.23 10.57
CA MET A 36 -3.34 6.56 9.27
C MET A 36 -4.13 7.36 8.23
N LYS A 37 -3.46 7.73 7.13
CA LYS A 37 -4.08 8.27 5.92
C LYS A 37 -4.38 7.11 4.97
N ILE A 38 -5.63 6.96 4.57
CA ILE A 38 -6.07 5.92 3.62
C ILE A 38 -6.39 6.61 2.30
N ILE A 39 -5.78 6.12 1.22
CA ILE A 39 -5.92 6.57 -0.15
C ILE A 39 -6.57 5.43 -0.94
N SER A 40 -7.65 5.75 -1.65
CA SER A 40 -8.39 4.81 -2.49
C SER A 40 -9.10 5.59 -3.58
N ARG A 41 -9.20 5.05 -4.79
CA ARG A 41 -9.94 5.68 -5.89
C ARG A 41 -11.44 5.52 -5.65
N ASP A 42 -12.20 6.62 -5.73
CA ASP A 42 -13.66 6.67 -5.56
C ASP A 42 -14.15 5.95 -4.28
N ASN A 43 -13.46 6.16 -3.15
CA ASN A 43 -13.73 5.47 -1.88
C ASN A 43 -13.69 3.93 -1.98
N GLY A 44 -12.85 3.40 -2.87
CA GLY A 44 -12.66 1.98 -3.12
C GLY A 44 -13.65 1.38 -4.12
N SER A 45 -14.59 2.15 -4.69
CA SER A 45 -15.49 1.62 -5.72
C SER A 45 -14.77 1.31 -7.03
N THR A 46 -13.65 1.97 -7.28
CA THR A 46 -12.81 1.75 -8.46
C THR A 46 -11.47 1.19 -8.03
N SER A 47 -11.09 0.05 -8.61
CA SER A 47 -9.79 -0.56 -8.33
C SER A 47 -8.63 0.26 -8.91
N ILE A 48 -7.58 0.43 -8.12
CA ILE A 48 -6.28 0.93 -8.57
C ILE A 48 -5.50 -0.27 -9.14
N GLN A 49 -5.26 -0.27 -10.44
CA GLN A 49 -4.38 -1.24 -11.10
C GLN A 49 -2.92 -0.83 -10.94
N ILE A 50 -1.98 -1.79 -10.98
CA ILE A 50 -0.52 -1.52 -10.91
C ILE A 50 -0.08 -0.54 -12.01
N THR A 51 -0.66 -0.65 -13.21
CA THR A 51 -0.42 0.26 -14.34
C THR A 51 -0.79 1.71 -14.02
N SER A 52 -1.85 1.92 -13.25
CA SER A 52 -2.34 3.23 -12.83
C SER A 52 -1.82 3.70 -11.47
N LEU A 53 -1.00 2.88 -10.79
CA LEU A 53 -0.45 3.21 -9.48
C LEU A 53 0.43 4.45 -9.55
N TYR A 54 1.16 4.66 -10.64
CA TYR A 54 1.98 5.85 -10.83
C TYR A 54 1.13 7.14 -10.83
N ASP A 55 -0.02 7.11 -11.49
CA ASP A 55 -0.93 8.27 -11.54
C ASP A 55 -1.48 8.60 -10.15
N GLU A 56 -1.78 7.58 -9.35
CA GLU A 56 -2.22 7.76 -7.96
C GLU A 56 -1.09 8.30 -7.07
N LEU A 57 0.15 7.84 -7.26
CA LEU A 57 1.30 8.39 -6.56
C LEU A 57 1.54 9.86 -6.90
N ASP A 58 1.47 10.24 -8.18
CA ASP A 58 1.64 11.62 -8.62
C ASP A 58 0.51 12.54 -8.09
N LYS A 59 -0.74 12.09 -8.25
CA LYS A 59 -1.93 12.80 -7.77
C LYS A 59 -1.86 13.07 -6.27
N HIS A 60 -1.34 12.11 -5.51
CA HIS A 60 -1.23 12.22 -4.05
C HIS A 60 0.13 12.72 -3.55
N LYS A 61 0.99 13.26 -4.43
CA LYS A 61 2.30 13.82 -4.06
C LYS A 61 3.21 12.82 -3.35
N LEU A 62 3.20 11.57 -3.79
CA LEU A 62 3.99 10.45 -3.27
C LEU A 62 5.12 10.01 -4.22
N ASN A 63 5.32 10.72 -5.34
CA ASN A 63 6.36 10.43 -6.33
C ASN A 63 7.56 11.40 -6.27
N ASN A 64 7.48 12.44 -5.43
CA ASN A 64 8.53 13.44 -5.24
C ASN A 64 8.61 13.79 -3.74
N TYR A 65 9.81 13.73 -3.18
CA TYR A 65 10.03 13.99 -1.75
C TYR A 65 9.65 15.41 -1.31
N ASP A 66 9.98 16.44 -2.08
CA ASP A 66 9.71 17.83 -1.69
C ASP A 66 8.21 18.12 -1.66
N ASP A 67 7.48 17.64 -2.66
CA ASP A 67 6.02 17.78 -2.70
C ASP A 67 5.34 16.93 -1.61
N PHE A 68 5.89 15.76 -1.31
CA PHE A 68 5.45 14.94 -0.18
C PHE A 68 5.59 15.67 1.15
N ILE A 69 6.74 16.31 1.42
CA ILE A 69 6.96 17.07 2.66
C ILE A 69 5.98 18.25 2.75
N LYS A 70 5.70 18.94 1.64
CA LYS A 70 4.71 20.04 1.62
C LYS A 70 3.30 19.55 1.94
N GLU A 71 2.89 18.39 1.41
CA GLU A 71 1.52 17.86 1.58
C GLU A 71 1.32 17.15 2.92
N TYR A 72 2.32 16.41 3.39
CA TYR A 72 2.19 15.51 4.55
C TYR A 72 3.06 15.91 5.74
N GLY A 73 3.82 17.01 5.66
CA GLY A 73 4.72 17.47 6.72
C GLY A 73 4.06 17.61 8.10
N ASP A 74 2.75 17.86 8.16
CA ASP A 74 2.00 17.96 9.42
C ASP A 74 1.75 16.60 10.10
N ILE A 75 1.78 15.50 9.33
CA ILE A 75 1.53 14.14 9.86
C ILE A 75 2.81 13.33 10.06
N ILE A 76 3.97 13.85 9.69
CA ILE A 76 5.29 13.22 9.87
C ILE A 76 6.24 14.14 10.63
N ASP A 77 7.18 13.57 11.37
CA ASP A 77 8.26 14.39 11.93
C ASP A 77 9.44 14.34 10.98
N TYR A 78 9.86 15.51 10.50
CA TYR A 78 11.01 15.64 9.60
C TYR A 78 11.97 16.72 10.13
N LYS A 79 13.27 16.49 9.95
CA LYS A 79 14.33 17.40 10.37
C LYS A 79 15.52 17.22 9.44
N ASN A 80 16.17 18.32 9.05
CA ASN A 80 17.35 18.30 8.17
C ASN A 80 17.10 17.46 6.90
N ASP A 81 15.93 17.66 6.28
CA ASP A 81 15.49 16.92 5.09
C ASP A 81 15.34 15.40 5.25
N GLU A 82 15.29 14.90 6.49
CA GLU A 82 15.05 13.49 6.79
C GLU A 82 13.80 13.30 7.65
N ILE A 83 12.98 12.31 7.30
CA ILE A 83 11.89 11.84 8.16
C ILE A 83 12.49 11.12 9.36
N ILE A 84 12.29 11.68 10.55
CA ILE A 84 12.80 11.15 11.83
C ILE A 84 11.74 10.33 12.58
N SER A 85 10.45 10.50 12.24
CA SER A 85 9.38 9.68 12.80
C SER A 85 9.36 8.27 12.24
N SER A 86 8.82 7.32 13.01
CA SER A 86 8.43 6.01 12.48
C SER A 86 7.36 6.18 11.39
N PHE A 87 7.75 6.06 10.12
CA PHE A 87 6.86 6.29 8.98
C PHE A 87 6.92 5.16 7.94
N LYS A 88 5.77 4.77 7.39
CA LYS A 88 5.64 3.81 6.29
C LYS A 88 4.52 4.19 5.31
N ILE A 89 4.76 3.87 4.04
CA ILE A 89 3.76 3.90 2.97
C ILE A 89 3.43 2.46 2.61
N PHE A 90 2.28 1.94 3.03
CA PHE A 90 1.83 0.62 2.61
C PHE A 90 1.04 0.75 1.32
N ILE A 91 1.35 -0.10 0.34
CA ILE A 91 0.59 -0.15 -0.90
C ILE A 91 0.03 -1.57 -0.98
N ILE A 92 -1.27 -1.71 -0.78
CA ILE A 92 -1.97 -3.01 -0.74
C ILE A 92 -2.62 -3.23 -2.10
N MET A 93 -1.96 -4.02 -2.95
CA MET A 93 -2.40 -4.30 -4.31
C MET A 93 -2.88 -5.73 -4.49
N ASP A 94 -3.94 -5.92 -5.26
CA ASP A 94 -4.13 -7.19 -5.94
C ASP A 94 -3.16 -7.30 -7.14
N THR A 95 -2.59 -8.48 -7.36
CA THR A 95 -1.59 -8.72 -8.42
C THR A 95 -2.06 -9.74 -9.44
N ASP A 96 -3.37 -9.96 -9.52
CA ASP A 96 -4.03 -10.87 -10.45
C ASP A 96 -4.06 -10.34 -11.89
N ASP A 97 -4.21 -9.01 -12.06
CA ASP A 97 -4.30 -8.30 -13.35
C ASP A 97 -3.03 -7.47 -13.64
N CYS A 98 -1.86 -8.12 -13.61
CA CYS A 98 -0.59 -7.49 -13.98
C CYS A 98 0.36 -8.47 -14.67
N THR A 99 1.31 -7.93 -15.45
CA THR A 99 2.35 -8.77 -16.06
C THR A 99 3.37 -9.24 -15.00
N PRO A 100 4.07 -10.36 -15.23
CA PRO A 100 5.13 -10.81 -14.32
C PRO A 100 6.20 -9.74 -14.04
N ASP A 101 6.53 -8.94 -15.05
CA ASP A 101 7.50 -7.85 -14.91
C ASP A 101 6.96 -6.74 -14.01
N GLN A 102 5.72 -6.28 -14.23
CA GLN A 102 5.07 -5.27 -13.38
C GLN A 102 4.96 -5.73 -11.93
N LYS A 103 4.58 -7.00 -11.71
CA LYS A 103 4.56 -7.61 -10.38
C LYS A 103 5.94 -7.57 -9.74
N SER A 104 6.97 -7.99 -10.48
CA SER A 104 8.37 -7.98 -10.01
C SER A 104 8.81 -6.56 -9.63
N GLU A 105 8.58 -5.57 -10.49
CA GLU A 105 8.95 -4.17 -10.28
C GLU A 105 8.24 -3.53 -9.07
N PHE A 106 6.99 -3.91 -8.83
CA PHE A 106 6.26 -3.50 -7.63
C PHE A 106 6.88 -4.10 -6.36
N ILE A 107 7.11 -5.43 -6.36
CA ILE A 107 7.64 -6.16 -5.21
C ILE A 107 9.06 -5.72 -4.86
N ASN A 108 9.94 -5.61 -5.85
CA ASN A 108 11.32 -5.19 -5.69
C ASN A 108 11.47 -3.66 -5.56
N LYS A 109 10.35 -2.93 -5.67
CA LYS A 109 10.23 -1.48 -5.55
C LYS A 109 10.91 -0.69 -6.68
N SER A 110 11.35 -1.33 -7.78
CA SER A 110 12.04 -0.65 -8.88
C SER A 110 11.13 0.30 -9.66
N MET A 111 9.81 0.09 -9.62
CA MET A 111 8.87 1.03 -10.25
C MET A 111 8.83 2.40 -9.56
N PHE A 112 9.24 2.50 -8.29
CA PHE A 112 9.26 3.75 -7.54
C PHE A 112 10.60 4.47 -7.80
N LYS A 113 10.54 5.58 -8.53
CA LYS A 113 11.73 6.32 -8.99
C LYS A 113 12.38 7.16 -7.90
N ASP A 114 11.60 7.73 -6.98
CA ASP A 114 12.12 8.57 -5.91
C ASP A 114 12.78 7.72 -4.82
N THR A 115 14.11 7.81 -4.70
CA THR A 115 14.90 7.02 -3.75
C THR A 115 14.64 7.41 -2.29
N ASN A 116 14.25 8.65 -2.01
CA ASN A 116 14.00 9.16 -0.66
C ASN A 116 12.66 8.67 -0.12
N LEU A 117 11.63 8.54 -0.96
CA LEU A 117 10.35 7.94 -0.57
C LEU A 117 10.33 6.42 -0.67
N ARG A 118 11.04 5.84 -1.66
CA ARG A 118 11.10 4.38 -1.89
C ARG A 118 11.49 3.58 -0.66
N LYS A 119 12.36 4.11 0.21
CA LYS A 119 12.75 3.44 1.47
C LYS A 119 11.60 3.26 2.48
N TYR A 120 10.56 4.09 2.39
CA TYR A 120 9.39 4.02 3.26
C TYR A 120 8.26 3.15 2.67
N ILE A 121 8.32 2.84 1.37
CA ILE A 121 7.31 2.04 0.69
C ILE A 121 7.43 0.57 1.10
N VAL A 122 6.29 -0.03 1.46
CA VAL A 122 6.13 -1.45 1.78
C VAL A 122 5.00 -2.02 0.92
N PRO A 123 5.33 -2.71 -0.19
CA PRO A 123 4.36 -3.43 -0.99
C PRO A 123 3.72 -4.55 -0.19
N ILE A 124 2.39 -4.63 -0.19
CA ILE A 124 1.59 -5.75 0.31
C ILE A 124 0.77 -6.26 -0.87
N TYR A 125 0.81 -7.55 -1.12
CA TYR A 125 0.18 -8.14 -2.29
C TYR A 125 -0.30 -9.56 -2.05
N ASN A 126 -1.32 -9.95 -2.81
CA ASN A 126 -1.78 -11.32 -2.88
C ASN A 126 -0.92 -12.09 -3.89
N ASP A 127 -0.21 -13.12 -3.42
CA ASP A 127 0.62 -13.93 -4.32
C ASP A 127 -0.15 -15.07 -4.99
N LYS A 128 -1.24 -15.53 -4.36
CA LYS A 128 -2.07 -16.66 -4.82
C LYS A 128 -3.47 -16.21 -5.12
N LYS A 129 -4.09 -16.83 -6.12
CA LYS A 129 -5.48 -16.56 -6.47
C LYS A 129 -6.42 -17.22 -5.46
N LEU A 130 -7.62 -16.69 -5.32
CA LEU A 130 -8.62 -17.19 -4.39
C LEU A 130 -9.00 -18.66 -4.69
N GLU A 131 -8.97 -19.04 -5.97
CA GLU A 131 -9.22 -20.41 -6.45
C GLU A 131 -8.23 -21.41 -5.84
N ASP A 132 -6.97 -21.03 -5.63
CA ASP A 132 -5.97 -21.90 -4.99
C ASP A 132 -6.34 -22.19 -3.53
N VAL A 133 -6.94 -21.20 -2.85
CA VAL A 133 -7.43 -21.35 -1.48
C VAL A 133 -8.65 -22.26 -1.44
N PHE A 134 -9.61 -22.05 -2.35
CA PHE A 134 -10.81 -22.89 -2.44
C PHE A 134 -10.48 -24.33 -2.81
N TYR A 135 -9.50 -24.56 -3.68
CA TYR A 135 -8.98 -25.88 -3.99
C TYR A 135 -8.38 -26.55 -2.75
N LYS A 136 -7.50 -25.85 -2.01
CA LYS A 136 -6.90 -26.38 -0.78
C LYS A 136 -7.93 -26.68 0.31
N ALA A 137 -8.96 -25.86 0.40
CA ALA A 137 -10.07 -26.05 1.34
C ALA A 137 -11.06 -27.14 0.88
N LYS A 138 -10.86 -27.74 -0.30
CA LYS A 138 -11.75 -28.75 -0.91
C LYS A 138 -13.18 -28.24 -1.11
N LEU A 139 -13.33 -26.94 -1.39
CA LEU A 139 -14.64 -26.31 -1.65
C LEU A 139 -15.03 -26.37 -3.12
N ILE A 140 -14.04 -26.50 -4.03
CA ILE A 140 -14.25 -26.66 -5.47
C ILE A 140 -13.37 -27.79 -6.01
N ASP A 141 -13.89 -28.52 -7.00
CA ASP A 141 -13.13 -29.51 -7.77
C ASP A 141 -12.70 -28.91 -9.12
N ILE A 142 -11.46 -29.18 -9.53
CA ILE A 142 -10.97 -28.82 -10.86
C ILE A 142 -11.67 -29.74 -11.86
N ARG A 143 -12.78 -29.28 -12.45
CA ARG A 143 -13.27 -29.90 -13.69
C ARG A 143 -12.22 -29.62 -14.75
N LYS A 144 -11.40 -30.61 -15.08
CA LYS A 144 -10.58 -30.56 -16.30
C LYS A 144 -11.54 -30.24 -17.44
N ASN A 145 -11.36 -29.09 -18.09
CA ASN A 145 -11.99 -28.87 -19.39
C ASN A 145 -11.44 -29.96 -20.32
N THR A 146 -12.26 -30.97 -20.59
CA THR A 146 -12.07 -31.81 -21.77
C THR A 146 -12.27 -30.90 -22.97
N SER A 147 -11.16 -30.47 -23.57
CA SER A 147 -11.16 -29.83 -24.88
C SER A 147 -11.96 -30.72 -25.84
N LYS A 148 -13.00 -30.13 -26.45
CA LYS A 148 -13.59 -30.66 -27.69
C LYS A 148 -12.88 -30.02 -28.87
#